data_AF-A0A0Y0BAB6-F1
#
_entry.id   AF-A0A0Y0BAB6-F1
#
_cell.length_a   1.000
_cell.length_b   1.000
_cell.length_c   1.000
_cell.angle_alpha   90.00
_cell.angle_beta   90.00
_cell.angle_gamma   90.00
#
_symmetry.space_group_name_H-M   'P 1'
#
loop_
_entity.id
_entity.type
_entity.pdbx_description
1 polymer ?
#
loop_
_entity_poly.entity_id
_entity_poly.type
_entity_poly.pdbx_seq_one_letter_code
_entity_poly.pdbx_strand_id
1 'polypeptide(L)'
;MVGSGTTDRNKEAVGMMALHEALRSVCLNSDWTYSVFWTIRPRPRVRGGNGCKVGDDIGSLMLMWEDGFCRGRMADCLEDMDAGEDPVRKAFSKMSIQLYNYGEGWV
;
A
#
# COMPACT_ATOMS: atom_id res chain seq x y z
N MET A 1 26.34 -12.03 -21.78
CA MET A 1 26.32 -11.37 -20.46
C MET A 1 25.03 -11.80 -19.77
N VAL A 2 25.07 -12.91 -19.04
CA VAL A 2 23.92 -13.43 -18.26
C VAL A 2 24.40 -13.48 -16.82
N GLY A 3 23.83 -12.65 -15.96
CA GLY A 3 24.25 -12.55 -14.57
C GLY A 3 23.94 -11.19 -13.92
N SER A 4 22.68 -10.78 -13.90
CA SER A 4 22.20 -9.67 -13.05
C SER A 4 20.68 -9.81 -12.85
N GLY A 5 20.27 -10.96 -12.32
CA GLY A 5 18.85 -11.23 -12.05
C GLY A 5 18.61 -11.84 -10.67
N THR A 6 19.60 -12.56 -10.14
CA THR A 6 19.53 -13.17 -8.80
C THR A 6 19.92 -12.18 -7.71
N THR A 7 20.93 -11.35 -7.95
CA THR A 7 21.39 -10.29 -7.03
C THR A 7 20.35 -9.19 -6.85
N ASP A 8 19.70 -8.78 -7.93
CA ASP A 8 18.69 -7.72 -7.91
C ASP A 8 17.41 -8.15 -7.20
N ARG A 9 16.92 -9.36 -7.48
CA ARG A 9 15.77 -9.96 -6.77
C ARG A 9 16.03 -10.14 -5.27
N ASN A 10 17.25 -10.52 -4.88
CA ASN A 10 17.60 -10.63 -3.46
C ASN A 10 17.61 -9.27 -2.77
N LYS A 11 18.11 -8.23 -3.45
CA LYS A 11 18.09 -6.86 -2.92
C LYS A 11 16.67 -6.32 -2.76
N GLU A 12 15.79 -6.61 -3.72
CA GLU A 12 14.37 -6.30 -3.65
C GLU A 12 13.70 -7.00 -2.46
N ALA A 13 13.93 -8.30 -2.28
CA ALA A 13 13.39 -9.05 -1.15
C ALA A 13 13.85 -8.48 0.20
N VAL A 14 15.14 -8.13 0.34
CA VAL A 14 15.67 -7.47 1.54
C VAL A 14 15.02 -6.10 1.75
N GLY A 15 14.82 -5.33 0.68
CA GLY A 15 14.12 -4.05 0.74
C GLY A 15 12.67 -4.17 1.21
N MET A 16 11.94 -5.18 0.70
CA MET A 16 10.57 -5.48 1.13
C MET A 16 10.52 -5.85 2.62
N MET A 17 11.43 -6.72 3.08
CA MET A 17 11.50 -7.09 4.49
C MET A 17 11.87 -5.91 5.41
N ALA A 18 12.78 -5.05 4.97
CA ALA A 18 13.17 -3.85 5.73
C ALA A 18 12.02 -2.84 5.82
N LEU A 19 11.24 -2.66 4.75
CA LEU A 19 10.05 -1.81 4.76
C LEU A 19 9.01 -2.34 5.75
N HIS A 20 8.73 -3.64 5.69
CA HIS A 20 7.80 -4.29 6.60
C HIS A 20 8.19 -4.10 8.07
N GLU A 21 9.47 -4.32 8.38
CA GLU A 21 9.99 -4.18 9.74
C GLU A 21 9.96 -2.72 10.23
N ALA A 22 10.24 -1.75 9.35
CA ALA A 22 10.13 -0.34 9.69
C ALA A 22 8.68 0.06 10.04
N LEU A 23 7.71 -0.38 9.24
CA LEU A 23 6.28 -0.15 9.48
C LEU A 23 5.81 -0.81 10.78
N ARG A 24 6.20 -2.06 11.00
CA ARG A 24 5.97 -2.78 12.27
C ARG A 24 6.53 -2.01 13.47
N SER A 25 7.77 -1.56 13.38
CA SER A 25 8.44 -0.80 14.43
C SER A 25 7.70 0.49 14.79
N VAL A 26 7.18 1.23 13.80
CA VAL A 26 6.36 2.42 14.04
C VAL A 26 5.14 2.09 14.90
N CYS A 27 4.40 1.03 14.58
CA CYS A 27 3.21 0.63 15.34
C CYS A 27 3.51 0.02 16.72
N LEU A 28 4.69 -0.55 16.92
CA LEU A 28 5.11 -1.10 18.23
C LEU A 28 5.63 -0.02 19.17
N ASN A 29 6.24 1.03 18.62
CA ASN A 29 6.76 2.17 19.39
C ASN A 29 5.76 3.33 19.52
N SER A 30 4.51 3.12 19.13
CA SER A 30 3.43 4.11 19.22
C SER A 30 2.09 3.46 19.55
N ASP A 31 1.08 4.29 19.75
CA ASP A 31 -0.31 3.85 19.96
C ASP A 31 -1.08 3.63 18.64
N TRP A 32 -0.42 3.76 17.48
CA TRP A 32 -1.05 3.54 16.19
C TRP A 32 -1.41 2.06 15.99
N THR A 33 -2.62 1.82 15.48
CA THR A 33 -3.15 0.47 15.22
C THR A 33 -2.65 -0.10 13.89
N TYR A 34 -2.28 0.76 12.94
CA TYR A 34 -1.72 0.38 11.66
C TYR A 34 -0.78 1.46 11.14
N SER A 35 0.08 1.07 10.21
CA SER A 35 0.97 1.94 9.44
C SER A 35 1.00 1.46 7.99
N VAL A 36 1.00 2.37 7.04
CA VAL A 36 0.97 2.05 5.60
C VAL A 36 2.05 2.83 4.86
N PHE A 37 2.58 2.25 3.80
CA PHE A 37 3.50 2.91 2.88
C PHE A 37 2.96 2.85 1.45
N TRP A 38 2.71 4.03 0.88
CA TRP A 38 2.27 4.20 -0.50
C TRP A 38 3.32 4.96 -1.30
N THR A 39 3.57 4.53 -2.53
CA THR A 39 4.40 5.30 -3.48
C THR A 39 3.54 6.12 -4.41
N ILE A 40 4.00 7.33 -4.72
CA ILE A 40 3.38 8.18 -5.73
C ILE A 40 3.97 7.79 -7.08
N ARG A 41 3.12 7.38 -8.01
CA ARG A 41 3.52 6.95 -9.36
C ARG A 41 2.73 7.72 -10.42
N PRO A 42 3.32 7.98 -11.60
CA PRO A 42 2.55 8.46 -12.75
C PRO A 42 1.50 7.43 -13.16
N ARG A 43 0.28 7.89 -13.46
CA ARG A 43 -0.78 7.04 -14.01
C ARG A 43 -0.45 6.73 -15.48
N PRO A 44 -0.46 5.45 -15.91
CA PRO A 44 -0.28 5.11 -17.31
C PRO A 44 -1.39 5.75 -18.16
N ARG A 45 -1.02 6.54 -19.17
CA ARG A 45 -1.99 7.08 -20.13
C ARG A 45 -2.52 5.94 -20.98
N VAL A 46 -3.83 5.72 -21.00
CA VAL A 46 -4.45 4.82 -21.97
C VAL A 46 -4.37 5.49 -23.34
N ARG A 47 -3.60 4.92 -24.27
CA ARG A 47 -3.50 5.42 -25.65
C ARG A 47 -4.77 5.05 -26.41
N GLY A 48 -5.85 5.81 -26.24
CA GLY A 48 -7.09 5.60 -26.99
C GLY A 48 -8.31 6.24 -26.34
N GLY A 49 -8.65 7.43 -26.81
CA GLY A 49 -9.88 8.13 -26.44
C GLY A 49 -9.82 9.58 -26.90
N ASN A 50 -10.50 9.90 -28.00
CA ASN A 50 -10.63 11.27 -28.51
C ASN A 50 -11.19 12.17 -27.39
N GLY A 51 -10.46 13.23 -27.02
CA GLY A 51 -11.05 14.39 -26.32
C GLY A 51 -10.43 14.86 -25.01
N CYS A 52 -9.26 14.36 -24.58
CA CYS A 52 -8.57 14.97 -23.44
C CYS A 52 -8.05 16.36 -23.83
N LYS A 53 -8.57 17.41 -23.19
CA LYS A 53 -8.07 18.78 -23.32
C LYS A 53 -6.61 18.79 -22.86
N VAL A 54 -5.73 19.34 -23.68
CA VAL A 54 -4.27 19.34 -23.51
C VAL A 54 -3.78 20.22 -22.34
N GLY A 55 -4.65 20.61 -21.39
CA GLY A 55 -4.33 21.61 -20.37
C GLY A 55 -4.14 21.08 -18.93
N ASP A 56 -4.64 19.89 -18.63
CA ASP A 56 -4.86 19.42 -17.26
C ASP A 56 -4.00 18.17 -16.94
N ASP A 57 -3.43 17.55 -17.98
CA ASP A 57 -2.79 16.23 -17.99
C ASP A 57 -1.27 16.26 -17.79
N ILE A 58 -0.75 17.15 -16.92
CA ILE A 58 0.63 17.04 -16.43
C ILE A 58 0.68 15.83 -15.46
N GLY A 59 0.58 14.64 -16.04
CA GLY A 59 0.69 13.33 -15.41
C GLY A 59 -0.15 13.16 -14.16
N SER A 60 -1.42 12.78 -14.28
CA SER A 60 -2.21 12.36 -13.12
C SER A 60 -1.42 11.33 -12.30
N LEU A 61 -1.25 11.61 -11.02
CA LEU A 61 -0.47 10.79 -10.10
C LEU A 61 -1.41 9.86 -9.33
N MET A 62 -0.95 8.65 -9.05
CA MET A 62 -1.68 7.66 -8.27
C MET A 62 -0.86 7.19 -7.08
N LEU A 63 -1.56 6.82 -6.01
CA LEU A 63 -0.99 6.18 -4.84
C LEU A 63 -1.00 4.67 -5.09
N MET A 64 0.18 4.07 -5.05
CA MET A 64 0.41 2.64 -5.21
C MET A 64 0.74 2.04 -3.85
N TRP A 65 -0.02 1.02 -3.45
CA TRP A 65 0.29 0.25 -2.25
C TRP A 65 1.62 -0.48 -2.43
N GLU A 66 2.55 -0.31 -1.50
CA GLU A 66 3.78 -1.11 -1.42
C GLU A 66 3.70 -2.09 -0.25
N ASP A 67 3.44 -1.58 0.97
CA ASP A 67 3.28 -2.43 2.15
C ASP A 67 2.50 -1.73 3.27
N GLY A 68 2.09 -2.51 4.27
CA GLY A 68 1.44 -2.05 5.48
C GLY A 68 1.57 -3.05 6.62
N PHE A 69 1.51 -2.54 7.84
CA PHE A 69 1.43 -3.33 9.05
C PHE A 69 0.17 -2.95 9.81
N CYS A 70 -0.64 -3.95 10.16
CA CYS A 70 -1.81 -3.77 11.03
C CYS A 70 -1.60 -4.61 12.29
N ARG A 71 -1.61 -3.96 13.45
CA ARG A 71 -1.44 -4.63 14.74
C ARG A 71 -2.69 -5.48 15.00
N GLY A 72 -2.54 -6.80 14.93
CA GLY A 72 -3.58 -7.68 15.44
C GLY A 72 -3.61 -7.63 16.96
N ARG A 73 -4.79 -7.49 17.58
CA ARG A 73 -4.90 -7.93 18.97
C ARG A 73 -4.51 -9.41 18.99
N MET A 74 -3.55 -9.78 19.84
CA MET A 74 -3.18 -11.17 20.10
C MET A 74 -4.22 -11.92 20.95
N ALA A 75 -5.30 -11.26 21.36
CA ALA A 75 -6.47 -11.95 21.91
C ALA A 75 -7.34 -12.41 20.73
N ASP A 76 -7.73 -13.68 20.75
CA ASP A 76 -8.77 -14.29 19.92
C ASP A 76 -8.37 -14.87 18.55
N CYS A 77 -7.25 -15.58 18.51
CA CYS A 77 -7.11 -16.70 17.57
C CYS A 77 -7.90 -17.96 17.99
N LEU A 78 -8.83 -17.88 18.95
CA LEU A 78 -9.63 -19.03 19.39
C LEU A 78 -11.10 -18.73 19.72
N GLU A 79 -11.50 -17.48 19.94
CA GLU A 79 -12.90 -17.13 20.22
C GLU A 79 -13.36 -15.98 19.33
N ASP A 80 -13.54 -16.25 18.03
CA ASP A 80 -14.73 -15.80 17.32
C ASP A 80 -14.69 -16.20 15.84
N MET A 81 -15.30 -17.34 15.53
CA MET A 81 -15.74 -17.59 14.15
C MET A 81 -17.08 -16.90 13.84
N ASP A 82 -17.57 -15.99 14.72
CA ASP A 82 -18.85 -15.28 14.55
C ASP A 82 -18.90 -13.84 15.14
N ALA A 83 -17.78 -13.20 15.49
CA ALA A 83 -17.74 -11.78 15.85
C ALA A 83 -17.36 -10.97 14.63
N GLY A 84 -18.22 -10.02 14.31
CA GLY A 84 -18.11 -9.13 13.18
C GLY A 84 -16.66 -8.69 12.90
N GLU A 85 -16.23 -8.97 11.67
CA GLU A 85 -14.98 -8.57 11.06
C GLU A 85 -14.48 -7.20 11.58
N ASP A 86 -13.31 -7.16 12.23
CA ASP A 86 -12.73 -5.95 12.81
C ASP A 86 -12.73 -4.81 11.76
N PRO A 87 -13.48 -3.71 12.00
CA PRO A 87 -13.64 -2.64 11.02
C PRO A 87 -12.29 -2.01 10.63
N VAL A 88 -11.30 -2.04 11.53
CA VAL A 88 -9.93 -1.56 11.24
C VAL A 88 -9.25 -2.48 10.24
N ARG A 89 -9.30 -3.80 10.44
CA ARG A 89 -8.74 -4.78 9.50
C ARG A 89 -9.44 -4.73 8.15
N LYS A 90 -10.77 -4.54 8.14
CA LYS A 90 -11.53 -4.36 6.91
C LYS A 90 -11.10 -3.12 6.14
N ALA A 91 -10.97 -1.99 6.83
CA ALA A 91 -10.47 -0.75 6.23
C ALA A 91 -9.05 -0.91 5.71
N PHE A 92 -8.17 -1.57 6.48
CA PHE A 92 -6.79 -1.85 6.10
C PHE A 92 -6.70 -2.71 4.84
N SER A 93 -7.47 -3.81 4.76
CA SER A 93 -7.56 -4.64 3.55
C SER A 93 -8.12 -3.88 2.36
N LYS A 94 -9.07 -2.97 2.56
CA LYS A 94 -9.60 -2.12 1.49
C LYS A 94 -8.54 -1.12 1.01
N MET A 95 -7.76 -0.55 1.92
CA MET A 95 -6.68 0.38 1.62
C MET A 95 -5.56 -0.24 0.78
N SER A 96 -5.32 -1.56 0.86
CA SER A 96 -4.27 -2.22 0.08
C SER A 96 -4.65 -2.59 -1.34
N ILE A 97 -5.94 -2.63 -1.66
CA ILE A 97 -6.46 -3.07 -2.96
C ILE A 97 -6.97 -1.87 -3.78
N GLN A 98 -7.51 -0.86 -3.10
CA GLN A 98 -8.13 0.27 -3.77
C GLN A 98 -7.08 1.19 -4.43
N LEU A 99 -7.40 1.65 -5.64
CA LEU A 99 -6.60 2.62 -6.37
C LEU A 99 -7.01 4.04 -5.97
N TYR A 100 -6.07 4.82 -5.45
CA TYR A 100 -6.30 6.21 -5.04
C TYR A 100 -5.55 7.19 -5.95
N ASN A 101 -6.16 8.33 -6.23
CA ASN A 101 -5.50 9.42 -6.93
C ASN A 101 -4.77 10.32 -5.94
N TYR A 102 -3.59 10.79 -6.34
CA TYR A 102 -2.85 11.75 -5.56
C TYR A 102 -3.43 13.15 -5.78
N GLY A 103 -3.73 13.87 -4.70
CA GLY A 103 -4.22 15.25 -4.76
C GLY A 103 -5.74 15.42 -4.80
N GLU A 104 -6.54 14.33 -4.79
CA GLU A 104 -8.01 14.42 -4.78
C GLU A 104 -8.61 14.86 -3.43
N GLY A 105 -7.78 15.05 -2.39
CA GLY A 105 -8.24 15.39 -1.05
C GLY A 105 -9.02 14.26 -0.38
N TRP A 106 -9.26 14.41 0.93
CA TRP A 106 -10.20 13.56 1.66
C TRP A 106 -11.48 14.39 1.82
N VAL A 107 -12.57 14.01 1.17
CA VAL A 107 -13.91 14.62 1.34
C VAL A 107 -14.71 13.76 2.32
#